data_AF-A0A373G2D3-F1
#
_entry.id   AF-A0A373G2D3-F1
#
_cell.length_a   1.000
_cell.length_b   1.000
_cell.length_c   1.000
_cell.angle_alpha   90.00
_cell.angle_beta   90.00
_cell.angle_gamma   90.00
#
_symmetry.space_group_name_H-M   'P 1'
#
loop_
_entity.id
_entity.type
_entity.pdbx_description
1 polymer ?
#
loop_
_entity_poly.entity_id
_entity_poly.type
_entity_poly.pdbx_seq_one_letter_code
_entity_poly.pdbx_strand_id
1 'polypeptide(L)' 'MEKYYYYTYQRGKTTGHAVCCTDNGRFNILERLKFVQGDSLEFCIITFYKEISSEEYEDMINYFNETNEEN' A
#
# COMPACT_ATOMS: atom_id res chain seq x y z
N MET A 1 16.02 -1.80 10.48
CA MET A 1 15.63 -0.37 10.53
C MET A 1 14.34 -0.30 9.77
N GLU A 2 13.27 0.10 10.43
CA GLU A 2 11.96 0.21 9.80
C GLU A 2 12.04 1.14 8.59
N LYS A 3 11.35 0.75 7.52
CA LYS A 3 11.17 1.59 6.34
C LYS A 3 9.71 1.59 5.93
N TYR A 4 9.29 2.71 5.38
CA TYR A 4 7.92 2.96 4.99
C TYR A 4 7.85 3.10 3.47
N TYR A 5 6.76 2.63 2.89
CA TYR A 5 6.57 2.66 1.45
C TYR A 5 5.15 3.07 1.11
N TYR A 6 5.03 3.95 0.13
CA TYR A 6 3.80 4.20 -0.62
C TYR A 6 3.81 3.36 -1.89
N TYR A 7 2.67 2.78 -2.25
CA TYR A 7 2.54 2.05 -3.49
C TYR A 7 1.14 2.19 -4.11
N THR A 8 1.11 2.11 -5.44
CA THR A 8 -0.13 2.04 -6.21
C THR A 8 -0.28 0.66 -6.82
N TYR A 9 -1.52 0.25 -7.01
CA TYR A 9 -1.85 -1.04 -7.56
C TYR A 9 -3.05 -0.95 -8.48
N GLN A 10 -3.11 -1.89 -9.42
CA GLN A 10 -4.29 -2.13 -10.22
C GLN A 10 -4.90 -3.47 -9.80
N ARG A 11 -6.20 -3.48 -9.56
CA ARG A 11 -7.02 -4.66 -9.29
C ARG A 11 -8.19 -4.67 -10.27
N GLY A 12 -8.15 -5.58 -11.24
CA GLY A 12 -9.10 -5.58 -12.35
C GLY A 12 -9.06 -4.25 -13.12
N LYS A 13 -10.17 -3.51 -13.11
CA LYS A 13 -10.29 -2.17 -13.74
C LYS A 13 -10.07 -1.00 -12.78
N THR A 14 -9.83 -1.29 -11.50
CA THR A 14 -9.72 -0.28 -10.45
C THR A 14 -8.26 -0.03 -10.11
N THR A 15 -7.90 1.23 -9.91
CA THR A 15 -6.61 1.63 -9.36
C THR A 15 -6.80 1.98 -7.89
N GLY A 16 -5.93 1.45 -7.03
CA GLY A 16 -5.87 1.79 -5.62
C GLY A 16 -4.46 2.23 -5.23
N HIS A 17 -4.35 2.69 -4.00
CA HIS A 17 -3.10 3.11 -3.40
C HIS A 17 -3.09 2.78 -1.91
N ALA A 18 -1.92 2.53 -1.35
CA ALA A 18 -1.75 2.17 0.04
C ALA A 18 -0.35 2.50 0.53
N VAL A 19 -0.17 2.45 1.85
CA VAL A 19 1.14 2.54 2.51
C VAL A 19 1.43 1.27 3.32
N CYS A 20 2.70 0.95 3.53
CA CYS A 20 3.12 -0.14 4.42
C CYS A 20 4.45 0.14 5.12
N CYS A 21 4.64 -0.46 6.29
CA CYS A 21 5.91 -0.53 7.02
C CYS A 21 6.59 -1.90 6.80
N THR A 22 7.93 -1.94 6.83
CA THR A 22 8.73 -3.16 6.79
C THR A 22 9.95 -3.08 7.72
N ASP A 23 10.13 -4.13 8.54
CA ASP A 23 11.19 -4.20 9.54
C ASP A 23 12.55 -4.54 8.92
N ASN A 24 12.53 -5.25 7.78
CA ASN A 24 13.72 -5.70 7.06
C ASN A 24 14.25 -4.66 6.06
N GLY A 25 13.61 -3.49 5.98
CA GLY A 25 14.00 -2.39 5.11
C GLY A 25 13.78 -2.62 3.61
N ARG A 26 13.08 -3.68 3.20
CA ARG A 26 12.82 -4.00 1.79
C ARG A 26 11.34 -4.04 1.49
N PHE A 27 10.96 -3.42 0.38
CA PHE A 27 9.62 -3.56 -0.17
C PHE A 27 9.41 -4.99 -0.71
N ASN A 28 8.57 -5.78 -0.02
CA ASN A 28 8.25 -7.13 -0.44
C ASN A 28 7.06 -7.13 -1.41
N ILE A 29 7.36 -6.95 -2.70
CA ILE A 29 6.34 -6.85 -3.75
C ILE A 29 5.39 -8.06 -3.78
N LEU A 30 5.89 -9.28 -3.56
CA LEU A 30 5.06 -10.50 -3.60
C LEU A 30 4.05 -10.53 -2.45
N GLU A 31 4.49 -10.13 -1.26
CA GLU A 31 3.61 -10.07 -0.09
C GLU A 31 2.56 -8.97 -0.25
N ARG A 32 2.94 -7.80 -0.80
CA ARG A 32 1.98 -6.72 -1.09
C ARG A 32 0.99 -7.09 -2.19
N LEU A 33 1.42 -7.81 -3.23
CA LEU A 33 0.52 -8.37 -4.24
C LEU A 33 -0.52 -9.30 -3.62
N LYS A 34 -0.09 -10.25 -2.77
CA LYS A 34 -0.99 -11.16 -2.06
C LYS A 34 -1.97 -10.41 -1.15
N PHE A 35 -1.48 -9.40 -0.44
CA PHE A 35 -2.31 -8.55 0.41
C PHE A 35 -3.40 -7.82 -0.38
N VAL A 36 -3.04 -7.16 -1.49
CA VAL A 36 -3.98 -6.43 -2.37
C VAL A 36 -4.99 -7.38 -3.02
N GLN A 37 -4.53 -8.56 -3.43
CA GLN A 37 -5.38 -9.57 -4.06
C GLN A 37 -6.41 -10.12 -3.06
N GLY A 38 -6.01 -10.38 -1.81
CA GLY A 38 -6.86 -11.01 -0.81
C GLY A 38 -7.47 -12.31 -1.36
N ASP A 39 -8.79 -12.48 -1.17
CA ASP A 39 -9.55 -13.62 -1.72
C ASP A 39 -10.08 -13.37 -3.14
N SER A 40 -9.66 -12.28 -3.80
CA SER A 40 -10.15 -11.94 -5.13
C SER A 40 -9.54 -12.82 -6.22
N LEU A 41 -10.39 -13.24 -7.15
CA LEU A 41 -9.97 -13.88 -8.41
C LEU A 41 -9.47 -12.85 -9.44
N GLU A 42 -9.57 -11.55 -9.15
CA GLU A 42 -9.11 -10.50 -10.06
C GLU A 42 -7.59 -10.42 -10.12
N PHE A 43 -7.07 -10.21 -11.33
CA PHE A 43 -5.66 -9.95 -11.52
C PHE A 43 -5.25 -8.67 -10.79
N CYS A 44 -4.21 -8.77 -9.97
CA CYS A 44 -3.65 -7.68 -9.18
C CYS A 44 -2.18 -7.46 -9.54
N ILE A 45 -1.78 -6.21 -9.69
CA ILE A 45 -0.39 -5.83 -9.96
C ILE A 45 -0.04 -4.55 -9.20
N ILE A 46 1.16 -4.51 -8.60
CA ILE A 46 1.76 -3.28 -8.10
C ILE A 46 2.35 -2.54 -9.29
N THR A 47 1.87 -1.33 -9.57
CA THR A 47 2.28 -0.54 -10.75
C THR A 47 3.38 0.45 -10.42
N PHE A 48 3.49 0.88 -9.15
CA PHE A 48 4.54 1.76 -8.65
C PHE A 48 4.72 1.58 -7.14
N TYR A 49 5.96 1.76 -6.65
CA TYR A 49 6.25 1.89 -5.23
C TYR A 49 7.41 2.87 -5.00
N LYS A 50 7.39 3.53 -3.84
CA LYS A 50 8.40 4.51 -3.41
C LYS A 50 8.63 4.38 -1.91
N GLU A 51 9.90 4.38 -1.50
CA GLU A 51 10.28 4.54 -0.09
C GLU A 51 9.94 5.98 0.36
N ILE A 52 9.25 6.10 1.48
CA ILE A 52 8.79 7.37 2.06
C ILE A 52 9.33 7.51 3.50
N SER A 53 9.30 8.73 4.04
CA SER A 53 9.64 8.98 5.45
C SER A 53 8.56 8.43 6.40
N SER A 54 8.88 8.34 7.69
CA SER A 54 7.90 8.02 8.73
C SER A 54 6.81 9.10 8.83
N GLU A 55 7.18 10.37 8.67
CA GLU A 55 6.23 11.50 8.67
C GLU A 55 5.25 11.38 7.48
N GLU A 56 5.75 11.14 6.26
CA GLU A 56 4.91 10.90 5.08
C GLU A 56 3.98 9.69 5.27
N TYR A 57 4.43 8.66 5.98
CA TYR A 57 3.62 7.48 6.29
C TYR A 57 2.47 7.82 7.26
N GLU A 58 2.76 8.54 8.35
CA GLU A 58 1.77 8.96 9.34
C GLU A 58 0.70 9.88 8.73
N ASP A 59 1.11 10.86 7.93
CA ASP A 59 0.21 11.77 7.21
C ASP A 59 -0.77 10.99 6.31
N MET A 60 -0.27 9.98 5.59
CA MET A 60 -1.08 9.16 4.69
C MET A 60 -2.04 8.24 5.44
N ILE A 61 -1.61 7.66 6.57
CA ILE A 61 -2.50 6.86 7.43
C ILE A 61 -3.64 7.72 7.99
N ASN A 62 -3.33 8.92 8.46
CA ASN A 62 -4.34 9.85 8.97
C ASN A 62 -5.36 10.19 7.87
N TYR A 63 -4.88 10.54 6.68
CA TYR A 63 -5.73 10.80 5.51
C TYR A 63 -6.65 9.61 5.16
N PHE A 64 -6.13 8.38 5.16
CA PHE A 64 -6.93 7.19 4.87
C PHE A 64 -7.98 6.90 5.94
N ASN A 65 -7.66 7.13 7.21
CA ASN A 65 -8.60 6.92 8.32
C ASN A 65 -9.75 7.94 8.26
N GLU A 66 -9.45 9.22 8.04
CA GLU A 66 -10.47 10.27 7.86
C GLU A 66 -11.43 9.94 6.71
N THR A 67 -10.89 9.45 5.58
CA THR A 67 -11.69 9.12 4.39
C THR A 67 -12.57 7.86 4.59
N ASN A 68 -12.17 6.95 5.48
CA ASN A 68 -12.92 5.73 5.79
C ASN A 68 -14.03 5.95 6.82
N GLU A 69 -13.92 6.96 7.69
CA GLU A 69 -14.98 7.32 8.64
C GLU A 69 -16.15 8.07 7.98
N GLU A 70 -15.93 8.64 6.79
CA GLU A 70 -16.95 9.39 6.02
C GLU A 70 -17.79 8.51 5.06
N ASN A 71 -17.53 7.20 4.96
CA ASN A 71 -18.26 6.24 4.10
C ASN A 71 -19.02 5.18 4.89
#